data_AF-A0A381WWN2-F1
#
_entry.id   AF-A0A381WWN2-F1
#
_cell.length_a   1.000
_cell.length_b   1.000
_cell.length_c   1.000
_cell.angle_alpha   90.00
_cell.angle_beta   90.00
_cell.angle_gamma   90.00
#
_symmetry.space_group_name_H-M   'P 1'
#
loop_
_entity.id
_entity.type
_entity.pdbx_description
1 polymer ?
#
loop_
_entity_poly.entity_id
_entity_poly.type
_entity_poly.pdbx_seq_one_letter_code
_entity_poly.pdbx_strand_id
1 'polypeptide(L)'
;MKLITYFTSSLCILLLSCSQVTSDLPGLQRPIPSELPADIREEYRKLPLKGAHNFRELGGYRTQDNKSVKWGILFRSDELHDLTEEDI
;
A
#
# COMPACT_ATOMS: atom_id res chain seq x y z
N MET A 1 5.08 34.00 24.65
CA MET A 1 5.81 32.86 24.04
C MET A 1 5.07 31.53 24.23
N LYS A 2 3.85 31.38 23.69
CA LYS A 2 3.13 30.07 23.63
C LYS A 2 2.38 29.88 22.29
N LEU A 3 2.74 30.64 21.25
CA LEU A 3 2.07 30.59 19.95
C LEU A 3 2.86 29.80 18.89
N ILE A 4 4.15 29.57 19.11
CA ILE A 4 5.04 28.88 18.15
C ILE A 4 4.94 27.35 18.29
N THR A 5 4.57 26.83 19.45
CA THR A 5 4.53 25.37 19.72
C THR A 5 3.29 24.67 19.16
N TYR A 6 2.19 25.37 18.90
CA TYR A 6 0.98 24.78 18.32
C TYR A 6 1.09 24.59 16.80
N PHE A 7 1.90 25.40 16.13
CA PHE A 7 2.08 25.33 14.68
C PHE A 7 2.91 24.11 14.26
N THR A 8 3.89 23.72 15.08
CA THR A 8 4.67 22.49 14.86
C THR A 8 3.87 21.22 15.16
N SER A 9 2.93 21.28 16.10
CA SER A 9 2.05 20.15 16.43
C SER A 9 1.02 19.85 15.34
N SER A 10 0.54 20.86 14.61
CA SER A 10 -0.47 20.68 13.55
C SER A 10 0.11 20.09 12.27
N LEU A 11 1.41 20.29 12.00
CA LEU A 11 2.09 19.81 10.79
C LEU A 11 2.42 18.30 10.85
N CYS A 12 2.63 17.75 12.05
CA CYS A 12 2.87 16.30 12.24
C CYS A 12 1.62 15.43 11.98
N ILE A 13 0.41 15.96 12.18
CA ILE A 13 -0.83 15.20 12.01
C ILE A 13 -1.18 15.02 10.52
N LEU A 14 -0.80 15.97 9.66
CA LEU A 14 -1.05 15.91 8.21
C LEU A 14 -0.20 14.87 7.46
N LEU A 15 0.96 14.48 8.02
CA LEU A 15 1.88 13.53 7.36
C LEU A 15 1.47 12.05 7.56
N LEU A 16 0.62 11.73 8.53
CA LEU A 16 0.16 10.34 8.77
C LEU A 16 -1.02 9.90 7.89
N SER A 17 -1.76 10.83 7.30
CA SER A 17 -3.03 10.52 6.63
C SER A 17 -2.90 9.90 5.24
N CYS A 18 -1.72 9.92 4.62
CA CYS A 18 -1.56 9.45 3.24
C CYS A 18 -1.68 7.92 3.10
N SER A 19 -1.37 7.17 4.16
CA SER A 19 -1.36 5.69 4.12
C SER A 19 -2.69 5.01 4.47
N GLN A 20 -3.66 5.72 5.04
CA GLN A 20 -4.92 5.11 5.51
C GLN A 20 -6.09 5.27 4.54
N VAL A 21 -6.05 6.28 3.66
CA VAL A 21 -7.15 6.57 2.73
C VAL A 21 -7.49 5.38 1.82
N THR A 22 -6.50 4.60 1.42
CA THR A 22 -6.70 3.49 0.46
C THR A 22 -7.27 2.23 1.12
N SER A 23 -6.98 1.97 2.40
CA SER A 23 -7.53 0.80 3.12
C SER A 23 -8.99 0.99 3.51
N ASP A 24 -9.45 2.23 3.62
CA ASP A 24 -10.83 2.55 3.99
C ASP A 24 -11.82 2.42 2.82
N LEU A 25 -11.31 2.30 1.58
CA LEU A 25 -12.13 1.99 0.42
C LEU A 25 -12.72 0.57 0.52
N PRO A 26 -13.96 0.35 0.03
CA PRO A 26 -14.50 -1.00 -0.16
C PRO A 26 -13.54 -1.88 -0.96
N GLY A 27 -13.42 -3.16 -0.59
CA GLY A 27 -12.46 -4.10 -1.18
C GLY A 27 -12.39 -4.07 -2.72
N LEU A 28 -13.55 -4.08 -3.38
CA LEU A 28 -13.68 -4.04 -4.85
C LEU A 28 -13.18 -2.76 -5.53
N GLN A 29 -12.95 -1.68 -4.77
CA GLN A 29 -12.51 -0.38 -5.28
C GLN A 29 -11.04 -0.10 -4.95
N ARG A 30 -10.38 -1.01 -4.24
CA ARG A 30 -8.96 -0.88 -3.90
C ARG A 30 -8.10 -1.11 -5.15
N PRO A 31 -7.01 -0.36 -5.35
CA PRO A 31 -6.16 -0.49 -6.51
C PRO A 31 -5.39 -1.82 -6.51
N ILE A 32 -5.36 -2.51 -7.66
CA ILE A 32 -4.57 -3.71 -7.90
C ILE A 32 -3.41 -3.36 -8.85
N PRO A 33 -2.14 -3.46 -8.43
CA PRO A 33 -1.02 -2.94 -9.24
C PRO A 33 -0.93 -3.54 -10.65
N SER A 34 -1.26 -4.82 -10.83
CA SER A 34 -1.26 -5.46 -12.16
C SER A 34 -2.25 -4.84 -13.15
N GLU A 35 -3.29 -4.16 -12.66
CA GLU A 35 -4.34 -3.52 -13.47
C GLU A 35 -4.04 -2.04 -13.77
N LEU A 36 -3.07 -1.45 -13.08
CA LEU A 36 -2.68 -0.06 -13.24
C LEU A 36 -1.71 0.16 -14.43
N PRO A 37 -1.61 1.40 -14.94
CA PRO A 37 -0.52 1.83 -15.83
C PRO A 37 0.86 1.53 -15.25
N ALA A 38 1.81 1.15 -16.10
CA ALA A 38 3.11 0.64 -15.71
C ALA A 38 3.95 1.63 -14.87
N ASP A 39 3.79 2.92 -15.13
CA ASP A 39 4.50 4.03 -14.48
C ASP A 39 4.07 4.26 -13.02
N ILE A 40 2.88 3.81 -12.62
CA ILE A 40 2.37 4.00 -11.25
C ILE A 40 2.32 2.72 -10.41
N ARG A 41 2.54 1.52 -10.99
CA ARG A 41 2.38 0.24 -10.26
C ARG A 41 3.22 0.15 -8.99
N GLU A 42 4.42 0.70 -9.03
CA GLU A 42 5.35 0.70 -7.91
C GLU A 42 4.82 1.48 -6.70
N GLU A 43 4.08 2.57 -6.92
CA GLU A 43 3.46 3.37 -5.88
C GLU A 43 2.40 2.56 -5.09
N TYR A 44 1.69 1.67 -5.79
CA TYR A 44 0.63 0.83 -5.23
C TYR A 44 1.09 -0.58 -4.84
N ARG A 45 2.40 -0.85 -4.85
CA ARG A 45 2.98 -2.16 -4.57
C ARG A 45 2.50 -2.79 -3.27
N LYS A 46 2.28 -1.97 -2.23
CA LYS A 46 1.68 -2.41 -0.96
C LYS A 46 0.17 -2.36 -1.10
N LEU A 47 -0.47 -3.53 -1.09
CA LEU A 47 -1.91 -3.62 -1.20
C LEU A 47 -2.56 -3.11 0.09
N PRO A 48 -3.64 -2.33 0.00
CA PRO A 48 -4.29 -1.72 1.15
C PRO A 48 -5.33 -2.67 1.79
N LEU A 49 -4.89 -3.84 2.24
CA LEU A 49 -5.74 -4.75 3.01
C LEU A 49 -5.89 -4.24 4.45
N LYS A 50 -7.08 -4.38 5.03
CA LYS A 50 -7.37 -3.93 6.41
C LYS A 50 -6.72 -4.84 7.44
N GLY A 51 -6.86 -6.15 7.24
CA GLY A 51 -6.43 -7.18 8.19
C GLY A 51 -5.04 -7.77 7.96
N ALA A 52 -4.33 -7.36 6.91
CA ALA A 52 -3.00 -7.89 6.60
C ALA A 52 -1.91 -6.83 6.67
N HIS A 53 -0.84 -7.17 7.36
CA HIS A 53 0.34 -6.33 7.40
C HIS A 53 1.30 -6.66 6.25
N ASN A 54 1.86 -5.59 5.66
CA ASN A 54 2.94 -5.66 4.68
C ASN A 54 2.62 -6.51 3.44
N PHE A 55 1.33 -6.67 3.12
CA PHE A 55 0.87 -7.39 1.93
C PHE A 55 1.30 -6.63 0.67
N ARG A 56 2.07 -7.29 -0.19
CA ARG A 56 2.70 -6.67 -1.36
C ARG A 56 2.66 -7.58 -2.57
N GLU A 57 2.57 -6.96 -3.72
CA GLU A 57 2.87 -7.59 -4.99
C GLU A 57 4.37 -7.47 -5.31
N LEU A 58 4.97 -8.54 -5.82
CA LEU A 58 6.40 -8.61 -6.14
C LEU A 58 6.69 -8.47 -7.65
N GLY A 59 5.70 -8.05 -8.44
CA GLY A 59 5.91 -7.69 -9.84
C GLY A 59 6.97 -6.60 -10.02
N GLY A 60 7.57 -6.53 -11.21
CA GLY A 60 8.52 -5.48 -11.60
C GLY A 60 9.95 -5.66 -11.13
N TYR A 61 10.22 -6.50 -10.11
CA TYR A 61 11.60 -6.75 -9.67
C TYR A 61 12.43 -7.39 -10.78
N ARG A 62 13.64 -6.85 -10.98
CA ARG A 62 14.60 -7.34 -11.97
C ARG A 62 15.28 -8.61 -11.48
N THR A 63 15.34 -9.58 -12.37
CA THR A 63 16.09 -10.83 -12.17
C THR A 63 17.51 -10.68 -12.71
N GLN A 64 18.40 -11.60 -12.33
CA GLN A 64 19.79 -11.60 -12.79
C GLN A 64 19.92 -11.83 -14.31
N ASP A 65 18.94 -12.47 -14.95
CA ASP A 65 18.85 -12.66 -16.39
C ASP A 65 18.18 -11.47 -17.12
N ASN A 66 18.13 -10.29 -16.47
CA ASN A 66 17.59 -9.03 -16.98
C ASN A 66 16.08 -9.05 -17.35
N LYS A 67 15.36 -10.09 -16.93
CA LYS A 67 13.89 -10.13 -16.99
C LYS A 67 13.29 -9.44 -15.76
N SER A 68 11.96 -9.44 -15.69
CA SER A 68 11.21 -8.91 -14.54
C SER A 68 10.23 -9.95 -14.03
N VAL A 69 10.02 -10.01 -12.72
CA VAL A 69 8.89 -10.72 -12.13
C VAL A 69 7.60 -10.18 -12.73
N LYS A 70 6.74 -11.07 -13.23
CA LYS A 70 5.47 -10.69 -13.83
C LYS A 70 4.52 -10.16 -12.74
N TRP A 71 3.91 -8.99 -12.99
CA TRP A 71 2.82 -8.45 -12.16
C TRP A 71 1.62 -9.42 -12.18
N GLY A 72 0.93 -9.55 -11.05
CA GLY A 72 -0.27 -10.36 -10.81
C GLY A 72 0.01 -11.81 -10.43
N ILE A 73 1.29 -12.18 -10.21
CA ILE A 73 1.68 -13.60 -10.05
C ILE A 73 2.21 -13.92 -8.65
N LEU A 74 3.04 -13.04 -8.08
CA LEU A 74 3.72 -13.31 -6.82
C LEU A 74 3.40 -12.23 -5.79
N PHE A 75 2.91 -12.67 -4.65
CA PHE A 75 2.56 -11.84 -3.50
C PHE A 75 3.30 -12.32 -2.25
N ARG A 76 3.46 -11.41 -1.29
CA ARG A 76 4.03 -11.69 0.04
C ARG A 76 3.26 -10.92 1.08
N SER A 77 2.98 -11.55 2.21
CA SER A 77 2.45 -10.90 3.42
C SER A 77 3.31 -11.23 4.62
N ASP A 78 3.04 -10.56 5.74
CA ASP A 78 3.40 -11.08 7.05
C ASP A 78 2.31 -12.10 7.46
N GLU A 79 1.54 -11.88 8.53
CA GLU A 79 0.42 -12.73 8.92
C GLU A 79 -0.91 -12.37 8.22
N LEU A 80 -1.80 -13.37 8.13
CA LEU A 80 -3.09 -13.29 7.44
C LEU A 80 -4.28 -13.72 8.32
N HIS A 81 -4.07 -13.90 9.63
CA HIS A 81 -5.11 -14.42 10.51
C HIS A 81 -6.19 -13.39 10.87
N ASP A 82 -5.87 -12.09 10.72
CA ASP A 82 -6.76 -10.96 11.00
C ASP A 82 -7.46 -10.41 9.74
N LEU A 83 -7.41 -11.12 8.60
CA LEU A 83 -8.11 -10.71 7.38
C LEU A 83 -9.59 -10.44 7.64
N THR A 84 -10.08 -9.32 7.11
CA THR A 84 -11.50 -8.96 7.21
C THR A 84 -12.29 -9.57 6.06
N GLU A 85 -13.62 -9.62 6.17
CA GLU A 85 -14.50 -10.04 5.07
C GLU A 85 -14.32 -9.18 3.79
N GLU A 86 -13.87 -7.93 3.93
CA GLU A 86 -13.58 -7.07 2.78
C GLU A 86 -12.24 -7.37 2.09
N ASP A 87 -11.37 -8.18 2.72
CA ASP A 87 -10.06 -8.54 2.20
C ASP A 87 -10.08 -9.86 1.39
N ILE A 88 -11.24 -10.55 1.31
CA ILE A 88 -11.46 -11.84 0.62
C ILE A 88 -12.24 -11.63 -0.68
#